data_AF-A0A851AVR9-F1
#
_entry.id   AF-A0A851AVR9-F1
#
_cell.length_a   1.000
_cell.length_b   1.000
_cell.length_c   1.000
_cell.angle_alpha   90.00
_cell.angle_beta   90.00
_cell.angle_gamma   90.00
#
_symmetry.space_group_name_H-M   'P 1'
#
loop_
_entity.id
_entity.type
_entity.pdbx_description
1 polymer ?
#
loop_
_entity_poly.entity_id
_entity_poly.type
_entity_poly.pdbx_seq_one_letter_code
_entity_poly.pdbx_strand_id
1 'polypeptide(L)'
;GKRLKDFDRHTMKILIFVLTLSVFSCSGFPAYDYEPPVTEEALNASIARINSQSWSRNLYGVVRSRVMGVETWDSDTYGLDLHFSIRETVCTKASGRDPSTCDFRTGPFVPTASCRSVVEVSGELIANITVRCHRSAFSSESMSSEEMMHVPIMTPDRRGSARGEAFPSRGRGSSHGDWNKPSYFRPDKME
;
A
#
# COMPACT_ATOMS: atom_id res chain seq x y z
N GLY A 1 -41.15 48.83 29.01
CA GLY A 1 -40.05 48.24 29.80
C GLY A 1 -39.92 46.72 29.76
N LYS A 2 -41.00 45.92 29.62
CA LYS A 2 -40.91 44.44 29.67
C LYS A 2 -40.35 43.77 28.40
N ARG A 3 -40.72 44.23 27.20
CA ARG A 3 -40.21 43.67 25.92
C ARG A 3 -38.70 43.73 25.75
N LEU A 4 -38.04 44.79 26.23
CA LEU A 4 -36.59 44.97 26.10
C LEU A 4 -35.83 43.94 26.97
N LYS A 5 -36.35 43.65 28.18
CA LYS A 5 -35.77 42.67 29.11
C LYS A 5 -35.94 41.22 28.63
N ASP A 6 -37.03 40.91 27.94
CA ASP A 6 -37.21 39.58 27.34
C ASP A 6 -36.31 39.39 26.12
N PHE A 7 -36.09 40.43 25.31
CA PHE A 7 -35.16 40.39 24.17
C PHE A 7 -33.72 40.13 24.64
N ASP A 8 -33.26 40.84 25.68
CA ASP A 8 -31.95 40.63 26.30
C ASP A 8 -31.79 39.22 26.89
N ARG A 9 -32.87 38.65 27.46
CA ARG A 9 -32.83 37.28 27.98
C ARG A 9 -32.71 36.24 26.86
N HIS A 10 -33.32 36.47 25.71
CA HIS A 10 -33.24 35.56 24.57
C HIS A 10 -31.90 35.68 23.84
N THR A 11 -31.36 36.89 23.67
CA THR A 11 -30.02 37.10 23.10
C THR A 11 -28.93 36.49 23.98
N MET A 12 -29.01 36.64 25.31
CA MET A 12 -28.09 35.98 26.24
C MET A 12 -28.12 34.45 26.12
N LYS A 13 -29.32 33.86 25.99
CA LYS A 13 -29.47 32.40 25.79
C LYS A 13 -28.91 31.93 24.46
N ILE A 14 -29.11 32.68 23.38
CA ILE A 14 -28.56 32.37 22.06
C ILE A 14 -27.03 32.43 22.09
N LEU A 15 -26.46 33.46 22.73
CA LEU A 15 -25.02 33.59 22.89
C LEU A 15 -24.41 32.41 23.65
N ILE A 16 -25.05 31.99 24.75
CA ILE A 16 -24.61 30.80 25.50
C ILE A 16 -24.66 29.55 24.61
N PHE A 17 -25.73 29.36 23.85
CA PHE A 17 -25.89 28.20 22.97
C PHE A 17 -24.81 28.16 21.87
N VAL A 18 -24.55 29.30 21.21
CA VAL A 18 -23.51 29.44 20.19
C VAL A 18 -22.12 29.17 20.78
N LEU A 19 -21.84 29.70 21.97
CA LEU A 19 -20.57 29.44 22.67
C LEU A 19 -20.40 27.96 23.01
N THR A 20 -21.44 27.30 23.53
CA THR A 20 -21.37 25.86 23.85
C THR A 20 -21.16 24.98 22.62
N LEU A 21 -21.81 25.31 21.49
CA LEU A 21 -21.62 24.59 20.23
C LEU A 21 -20.22 24.82 19.67
N SER A 22 -19.68 26.03 19.76
CA SER A 22 -18.32 26.35 19.29
C SER A 22 -17.23 25.61 20.07
N VAL A 23 -17.40 25.43 21.38
CA VAL A 23 -16.46 24.66 22.21
C VAL A 23 -16.52 23.17 21.86
N PHE A 24 -17.71 22.64 21.58
CA PHE A 24 -17.88 21.23 21.23
C PHE A 24 -17.28 20.89 19.86
N SER A 25 -17.38 21.80 18.89
CA SER A 25 -16.83 21.64 17.53
C SER A 25 -15.31 21.83 17.44
N CYS A 26 -14.66 22.41 18.44
CA CYS A 26 -13.21 22.66 18.47
C CYS A 26 -12.41 21.58 19.22
N SER A 27 -12.97 20.39 19.41
CA SER A 27 -12.23 19.23 19.93
C SER A 27 -11.35 18.62 18.83
N GLY A 28 -10.51 19.43 18.18
CA GLY A 28 -9.49 18.95 17.26
C GLY A 28 -8.37 18.30 18.06
N PHE A 29 -8.26 16.97 17.99
CA PHE A 29 -7.14 16.25 18.58
C PHE A 29 -5.85 16.73 17.92
N PRO A 30 -4.86 17.25 18.67
CA PRO A 30 -3.59 17.60 18.06
C PRO A 30 -2.89 16.31 17.64
N ALA A 31 -2.88 16.05 16.32
CA ALA A 31 -1.93 15.12 15.75
C ALA A 31 -0.56 15.78 15.83
N TYR A 32 0.16 15.52 16.92
CA TYR A 32 1.56 15.90 17.00
C TYR A 32 2.33 15.06 16.00
N ASP A 33 2.89 15.71 14.98
CA ASP A 33 3.90 15.11 14.12
C ASP A 33 5.21 15.10 14.93
N TYR A 34 5.29 14.21 15.92
CA TYR A 34 6.57 13.87 16.52
C TYR A 34 7.30 13.03 15.49
N GLU A 35 8.18 13.67 14.72
CA GLU A 35 9.26 12.97 14.04
C GLU A 35 10.43 12.96 15.04
N PRO A 36 10.60 11.88 15.85
CA PRO A 36 11.66 11.83 16.84
C PRO A 36 13.03 12.05 16.20
N PRO A 37 13.98 12.70 16.88
CA PRO A 37 15.30 13.01 16.31
C PRO A 37 16.07 11.79 15.81
N VAL A 38 15.69 10.59 16.28
CA VAL A 38 16.33 9.30 15.98
C VAL A 38 15.75 8.62 14.71
N THR A 39 14.80 9.22 13.99
CA THR A 39 14.13 8.59 12.83
C THR A 39 15.08 8.26 11.68
N GLU A 40 15.96 9.19 11.31
CA GLU A 40 16.96 9.01 10.26
C GLU A 40 18.00 7.94 10.64
N GLU A 41 18.45 7.94 11.89
CA GLU A 41 19.37 6.94 12.42
C GLU A 41 18.73 5.55 12.45
N ALA A 42 17.48 5.48 12.89
CA ALA A 42 16.68 4.24 12.90
C ALA A 42 16.47 3.70 11.48
N LEU A 43 16.22 4.57 10.50
CA LEU A 43 16.09 4.20 9.09
C LEU A 43 17.42 3.67 8.54
N ASN A 44 18.53 4.39 8.79
CA ASN A 44 19.86 3.97 8.35
C ASN A 44 20.27 2.63 8.97
N ALA A 45 20.01 2.43 10.26
CA ALA A 45 20.27 1.17 10.94
C ALA A 45 19.38 0.03 10.38
N SER A 46 18.13 0.32 10.03
CA SER A 46 17.23 -0.64 9.38
C SER A 46 17.74 -1.07 7.99
N ILE A 47 18.25 -0.13 7.19
CA ILE A 47 18.85 -0.43 5.88
C ILE A 47 20.14 -1.23 6.04
N ALA A 48 20.99 -0.86 7.00
CA ALA A 48 22.23 -1.59 7.31
C ALA A 48 21.92 -3.04 7.72
N ARG A 49 20.86 -3.26 8.49
CA ARG A 49 20.37 -4.61 8.85
C ARG A 49 19.91 -5.40 7.62
N ILE A 50 19.17 -4.79 6.70
CA ILE A 50 18.77 -5.44 5.43
C ILE A 50 20.00 -5.78 4.58
N ASN A 51 20.95 -4.86 4.45
CA ASN A 51 22.14 -5.06 3.61
C ASN A 51 23.09 -6.11 4.18
N SER A 52 23.17 -6.26 5.50
CA SER A 52 23.95 -7.34 6.12
C SER A 52 23.27 -8.70 6.01
N GLN A 53 21.94 -8.78 6.12
CA GLN A 53 21.21 -10.05 6.08
C GLN A 53 20.87 -10.55 4.67
N SER A 54 20.76 -9.65 3.69
CA SER A 54 20.36 -10.01 2.32
C SER A 54 21.48 -10.75 1.58
N TRP A 55 21.10 -11.67 0.69
CA TRP A 55 22.06 -12.41 -0.15
C TRP A 55 22.44 -11.68 -1.45
N SER A 56 21.90 -10.48 -1.69
CA SER A 56 22.27 -9.70 -2.88
C SER A 56 23.75 -9.30 -2.85
N ARG A 57 24.35 -9.20 -4.04
CA ARG A 57 25.72 -8.70 -4.22
C ARG A 57 25.79 -7.17 -4.14
N ASN A 58 24.69 -6.50 -4.44
CA ASN A 58 24.58 -5.05 -4.39
C ASN A 58 23.88 -4.59 -3.12
N LEU A 59 24.06 -3.31 -2.81
CA LEU A 59 23.37 -2.64 -1.72
C LEU A 59 21.92 -2.35 -2.11
N TYR A 60 21.05 -2.33 -1.12
CA TYR A 60 19.71 -1.77 -1.20
C TYR A 60 19.73 -0.35 -0.64
N GLY A 61 19.09 0.58 -1.35
CA GLY A 61 18.83 1.95 -0.90
C GLY A 61 17.34 2.19 -0.71
N VAL A 62 16.99 3.24 0.02
CA VAL A 62 15.59 3.64 0.29
C VAL A 62 15.08 4.58 -0.80
N VAL A 63 13.91 4.25 -1.35
CA VAL A 63 13.21 5.05 -2.35
C VAL A 63 12.25 6.05 -1.69
N ARG A 64 11.54 5.58 -0.65
CA ARG A 64 10.62 6.39 0.17
C ARG A 64 10.50 5.78 1.56
N SER A 65 10.34 6.61 2.57
CA SER A 65 10.12 6.23 3.97
C SER A 65 8.95 7.02 4.57
N ARG A 66 8.37 6.47 5.62
CA ARG A 66 7.32 7.09 6.44
C ARG A 66 7.35 6.49 7.83
N VAL A 67 7.22 7.33 8.85
CA VAL A 67 6.95 6.90 10.23
C VAL A 67 5.45 6.60 10.35
N MET A 68 5.12 5.38 10.76
CA MET A 68 3.73 4.95 10.98
C MET A 68 3.25 5.26 12.40
N GLY A 69 4.17 5.29 13.36
CA GLY A 69 3.86 5.64 14.74
C GLY A 69 5.03 5.37 15.69
N VAL A 70 4.82 5.76 16.94
CA VAL A 70 5.73 5.52 18.05
C VAL A 70 4.97 4.76 19.13
N GLU A 71 5.46 3.59 19.50
CA GLU A 71 4.91 2.77 20.59
C GLU A 71 5.80 2.91 21.82
N THR A 72 5.27 3.44 22.92
CA THR A 72 6.01 3.57 24.19
C THR A 72 5.79 2.34 25.03
N TRP A 73 6.87 1.63 25.41
CA TRP A 73 6.80 0.48 26.30
C TRP A 73 7.01 0.86 27.76
N ASP A 74 8.05 1.65 28.04
CA ASP A 74 8.45 2.11 29.37
C ASP A 74 8.78 3.61 29.35
N SER A 75 9.13 4.19 30.51
CA SER A 75 9.43 5.64 30.63
C SER A 75 10.53 6.12 29.69
N ASP A 76 11.52 5.27 29.41
CA ASP A 76 12.70 5.60 28.61
C ASP A 76 12.87 4.70 27.37
N THR A 77 11.93 3.78 27.14
CA THR A 77 11.97 2.84 26.02
C THR A 77 10.73 3.01 25.15
N TYR A 78 10.96 3.34 23.90
CA TYR A 78 9.94 3.42 22.87
C TYR A 78 10.40 2.67 21.63
N GLY A 79 9.52 2.42 20.68
CA GLY A 79 9.95 2.03 19.36
C GLY A 79 9.19 2.66 18.23
N LEU A 80 9.91 2.73 17.12
CA LEU A 80 9.56 3.43 15.91
C LEU A 80 9.09 2.41 14.89
N ASP A 81 7.83 2.52 14.48
CA ASP A 81 7.29 1.74 13.37
C ASP A 81 7.52 2.51 12.07
N LEU A 82 8.43 2.00 11.25
CA LEU A 82 8.85 2.61 9.99
C LEU A 82 8.35 1.77 8.82
N HIS A 83 7.70 2.44 7.86
CA HIS A 83 7.38 1.89 6.55
C HIS A 83 8.26 2.52 5.49
N PHE A 84 9.01 1.72 4.76
CA PHE A 84 9.85 2.23 3.68
C PHE A 84 9.93 1.23 2.53
N SER A 85 10.18 1.72 1.33
CA SER A 85 10.42 0.87 0.17
C SER A 85 11.88 0.94 -0.25
N ILE A 86 12.44 -0.22 -0.55
CA ILE A 86 13.84 -0.37 -0.97
C ILE A 86 13.95 -0.79 -2.43
N ARG A 87 15.07 -0.43 -3.03
CA ARG A 87 15.46 -0.84 -4.38
C ARG A 87 16.96 -1.15 -4.43
N GLU A 88 17.33 -2.11 -5.26
CA GLU A 88 18.73 -2.47 -5.47
C GLU A 88 19.50 -1.34 -6.17
N THR A 89 20.70 -1.03 -5.70
CA THR A 89 21.60 0.00 -6.24
C THR A 89 22.67 -0.61 -7.14
N VAL A 90 23.40 0.24 -7.85
CA VAL A 90 24.57 -0.18 -8.66
C VAL A 90 25.80 -0.47 -7.82
N CYS A 91 25.81 -0.04 -6.56
CA CYS A 91 26.94 -0.23 -5.66
C CYS A 91 26.99 -1.65 -5.11
N THR A 92 28.15 -2.27 -5.19
CA THR A 92 28.40 -3.59 -4.58
C THR A 92 28.58 -3.45 -3.08
N LYS A 93 28.21 -4.48 -2.31
CA LYS A 93 28.41 -4.50 -0.85
C LYS A 93 29.89 -4.39 -0.45
N ALA A 94 30.79 -4.91 -1.28
CA ALA A 94 32.23 -4.84 -1.06
C ALA A 94 32.81 -3.43 -1.22
N SER A 95 32.07 -2.49 -1.82
CA SER A 95 32.56 -1.13 -2.06
C SER A 95 32.66 -0.28 -0.80
N GLY A 96 31.98 -0.67 0.29
CA GLY A 96 31.92 0.12 1.53
C GLY A 96 31.27 1.49 1.39
N ARG A 97 30.62 1.78 0.26
CA ARG A 97 29.91 3.04 0.01
C ARG A 97 28.60 3.10 0.79
N ASP A 98 28.21 4.32 1.11
CA ASP A 98 26.92 4.55 1.73
C ASP A 98 25.77 4.37 0.71
N PRO A 99 24.72 3.58 1.01
CA PRO A 99 23.63 3.31 0.08
C PRO A 99 22.85 4.55 -0.39
N SER A 100 22.84 5.66 0.36
CA SER A 100 22.14 6.90 -0.03
C SER A 100 22.85 7.65 -1.15
N THR A 101 24.17 7.45 -1.29
CA THR A 101 25.00 8.08 -2.34
C THR A 101 25.03 7.29 -3.64
N CYS A 102 24.37 6.14 -3.68
CA CYS A 102 24.42 5.18 -4.77
C CYS A 102 23.19 5.27 -5.65
N ASP A 103 23.40 5.32 -6.97
CA ASP A 103 22.30 5.30 -7.93
C ASP A 103 21.56 3.95 -7.89
N PHE A 104 20.23 4.02 -8.04
CA PHE A 104 19.42 2.83 -8.19
C PHE A 104 19.68 2.14 -9.52
N ARG A 105 19.63 0.80 -9.53
CA ARG A 105 19.61 0.08 -10.81
C ARG A 105 18.37 0.49 -11.59
N THR A 106 18.59 0.79 -12.86
CA THR A 106 17.50 1.13 -13.80
C THR A 106 17.18 -0.10 -14.65
N GLY A 107 15.90 -0.35 -14.88
CA GLY A 107 15.44 -1.41 -15.78
C GLY A 107 14.01 -1.87 -15.48
N PRO A 108 13.34 -2.48 -16.47
CA PRO A 108 11.93 -2.88 -16.35
C PRO A 108 11.68 -3.97 -15.30
N PHE A 109 12.73 -4.70 -14.89
CA PHE A 109 12.62 -5.83 -13.96
C PHE A 109 13.31 -5.59 -12.62
N VAL A 110 13.67 -4.34 -12.28
CA VAL A 110 14.29 -4.05 -10.98
C VAL A 110 13.19 -4.06 -9.90
N PRO A 111 13.15 -5.08 -9.03
CA PRO A 111 12.07 -5.19 -8.05
C PRO A 111 12.24 -4.10 -7.00
N THR A 112 11.15 -3.40 -6.72
CA THR A 112 11.04 -2.62 -5.48
C THR A 112 10.42 -3.53 -4.43
N ALA A 113 10.89 -3.46 -3.18
CA ALA A 113 10.31 -4.19 -2.06
C ALA A 113 9.79 -3.20 -1.03
N SER A 114 8.69 -3.55 -0.36
CA SER A 114 8.11 -2.77 0.74
C SER A 114 8.52 -3.41 2.06
N CYS A 115 9.05 -2.62 2.98
CA CYS A 115 9.56 -3.07 4.27
C CYS A 115 8.86 -2.36 5.42
N ARG A 116 8.62 -3.12 6.48
CA ARG A 116 8.23 -2.63 7.80
C ARG A 116 9.37 -2.90 8.76
N SER A 117 9.82 -1.88 9.49
CA SER A 117 10.83 -1.99 10.53
C SER A 117 10.26 -1.49 11.84
N VAL A 118 10.51 -2.23 12.92
CA VAL A 118 10.27 -1.78 14.29
C VAL A 118 11.63 -1.61 14.95
N VAL A 119 11.96 -0.39 15.31
CA VAL A 119 13.24 -0.03 15.95
C VAL A 119 12.98 0.33 17.39
N GLU A 120 13.53 -0.45 18.31
CA GLU A 120 13.47 -0.22 19.75
C GLU A 120 14.59 0.73 20.16
N VAL A 121 14.24 1.80 20.87
CA VAL A 121 15.15 2.85 21.34
C VAL A 121 15.03 2.94 22.85
N SER A 122 16.16 2.86 23.56
CA SER A 122 16.23 3.02 25.01
C SER A 122 17.20 4.15 25.36
N GLY A 123 16.70 5.18 26.04
CA GLY A 123 17.51 6.32 26.49
C GLY A 123 18.31 7.02 25.38
N GLU A 124 17.80 7.05 24.14
CA GLU A 124 18.42 7.61 22.91
C GLU A 124 19.33 6.67 22.11
N LEU A 125 19.54 5.42 22.55
CA LEU A 125 20.31 4.42 21.82
C LEU A 125 19.40 3.38 21.15
N ILE A 126 19.76 2.93 19.95
CA ILE A 126 19.07 1.83 19.27
C ILE A 126 19.39 0.51 19.99
N ALA A 127 18.39 -0.06 20.68
CA ALA A 127 18.51 -1.31 21.41
C ALA A 127 18.29 -2.53 20.50
N ASN A 128 17.28 -2.48 19.64
CA ASN A 128 16.91 -3.60 18.77
C ASN A 128 16.27 -3.13 17.47
N ILE A 129 16.42 -3.94 16.41
CA ILE A 129 15.91 -3.65 15.06
C ILE A 129 15.30 -4.92 14.50
N THR A 130 13.99 -4.90 14.25
CA THR A 130 13.27 -5.97 13.56
C THR A 130 12.75 -5.48 12.23
N VAL A 131 13.26 -6.03 11.12
CA VAL A 131 12.84 -5.66 9.77
C VAL A 131 12.16 -6.83 9.06
N ARG A 132 11.03 -6.55 8.40
CA ARG A 132 10.36 -7.49 7.49
C ARG A 132 10.08 -6.83 6.15
N CYS A 133 10.61 -7.43 5.09
CA CYS A 133 10.42 -6.96 3.73
C CYS A 133 9.56 -7.94 2.94
N HIS A 134 8.64 -7.39 2.15
CA HIS A 134 7.81 -8.11 1.22
C HIS A 134 8.14 -7.61 -0.18
N ARG A 135 8.33 -8.54 -1.12
CA ARG A 135 8.49 -8.17 -2.52
C ARG A 135 7.15 -7.61 -3.00
N SER A 136 7.12 -6.37 -3.46
CA SER A 136 5.98 -5.89 -4.25
C SER A 136 5.99 -6.70 -5.54
N ALA A 137 5.20 -7.77 -5.58
CA ALA A 137 4.62 -8.20 -6.84
C ALA A 137 3.81 -7.01 -7.33
N PHE A 138 3.86 -6.71 -8.62
CA PHE A 138 2.96 -5.73 -9.23
C PHE A 138 1.54 -6.05 -8.74
N SER A 139 0.98 -5.18 -7.90
CA SER A 139 -0.45 -5.23 -7.61
C SER A 139 -1.11 -4.96 -8.94
N SER A 140 -1.69 -5.98 -9.56
CA SER A 140 -2.64 -5.79 -10.63
C SER A 140 -3.79 -4.98 -10.05
N GLU A 141 -3.79 -3.68 -10.32
CA GLU A 141 -4.93 -2.80 -10.07
C GLU A 141 -6.08 -3.34 -10.95
N SER A 142 -6.94 -4.18 -10.37
CA SER A 142 -8.15 -4.68 -11.03
C SER A 142 -9.04 -3.47 -11.34
N MET A 143 -9.22 -3.13 -12.61
CA MET A 143 -10.22 -2.15 -13.00
C MET A 143 -11.61 -2.71 -12.66
N SER A 144 -12.21 -2.20 -11.59
CA SER A 144 -13.60 -2.46 -11.22
C SER A 144 -14.48 -1.85 -12.31
N SER A 145 -15.02 -2.70 -13.19
CA SER A 145 -15.98 -2.33 -14.21
C SER A 145 -17.28 -1.89 -13.54
N GLU A 146 -17.57 -0.60 -13.60
CA GLU A 146 -18.86 -0.02 -13.25
C GLU A 146 -20.00 -0.69 -14.04
N GLU A 147 -20.97 -1.23 -13.31
CA GLU A 147 -22.22 -1.75 -13.84
C GLU A 147 -23.01 -0.66 -14.59
N MET A 148 -23.03 -0.78 -15.92
CA MET A 148 -23.87 0.04 -16.80
C MET A 148 -25.32 -0.42 -16.69
N MET A 149 -26.16 0.41 -16.05
CA MET A 149 -27.60 0.28 -15.98
C MET A 149 -28.20 0.04 -17.37
N HIS A 150 -28.66 -1.18 -17.63
CA HIS A 150 -29.37 -1.51 -18.87
C HIS A 150 -30.72 -0.79 -18.88
N VAL A 151 -30.85 0.22 -19.74
CA VAL A 151 -32.15 0.80 -20.11
C VAL A 151 -32.73 -0.10 -21.20
N PRO A 152 -33.85 -0.81 -20.97
CA PRO A 152 -34.48 -1.59 -22.03
C PRO A 152 -35.14 -0.62 -23.03
N ILE A 153 -34.64 -0.64 -24.27
CA ILE A 153 -35.28 0.00 -25.41
C ILE A 153 -36.56 -0.79 -25.71
N MET A 154 -37.73 -0.19 -25.45
CA MET A 154 -39.01 -0.73 -25.92
C MET A 154 -39.07 -0.64 -27.46
N THR A 155 -39.02 -1.79 -28.13
CA THR A 155 -39.30 -1.89 -29.57
C THR A 155 -40.81 -1.95 -29.81
N PRO A 156 -41.39 -1.13 -30.71
CA PRO A 156 -42.80 -1.16 -31.00
C PRO A 156 -43.18 -2.37 -31.86
N ASP A 157 -44.28 -3.01 -31.49
CA ASP A 157 -44.93 -4.10 -32.19
C ASP A 157 -45.34 -3.69 -33.62
N ARG A 158 -44.89 -4.44 -34.65
CA ARG A 158 -45.51 -4.43 -35.99
C ARG A 158 -45.12 -5.66 -36.83
N ARG A 159 -45.98 -6.68 -36.74
CA ARG A 159 -46.77 -7.24 -37.86
C ARG A 159 -46.04 -7.59 -39.16
N GLY A 160 -45.96 -8.90 -39.42
CA GLY A 160 -46.43 -9.44 -40.71
C GLY A 160 -45.45 -10.28 -41.56
N SER A 161 -45.76 -11.58 -41.64
CA SER A 161 -45.75 -12.42 -42.84
C SER A 161 -44.44 -12.99 -43.44
N ALA A 162 -44.34 -14.32 -43.29
CA ALA A 162 -44.27 -15.34 -44.36
C ALA A 162 -42.91 -15.97 -44.78
N ARG A 163 -42.84 -17.27 -44.46
CA ARG A 163 -42.47 -18.45 -45.29
C ARG A 163 -41.00 -18.77 -45.60
N GLY A 164 -40.69 -20.08 -45.47
CA GLY A 164 -39.53 -20.79 -46.05
C GLY A 164 -38.71 -21.55 -45.01
N GLU A 165 -39.17 -22.67 -44.45
CA GLU A 165 -38.94 -24.07 -44.91
C GLU A 165 -37.67 -24.76 -44.34
N ALA A 166 -37.94 -25.84 -43.58
CA ALA A 166 -37.26 -27.13 -43.37
C ALA A 166 -35.71 -27.31 -43.39
N PHE A 167 -35.20 -27.78 -42.23
CA PHE A 167 -34.13 -28.76 -41.90
C PHE A 167 -33.44 -29.55 -43.04
N PRO A 168 -32.14 -29.98 -42.93
CA PRO A 168 -31.71 -30.89 -41.85
C PRO A 168 -30.25 -30.84 -41.34
N SER A 169 -30.06 -31.58 -40.24
CA SER A 169 -28.85 -31.86 -39.48
C SER A 169 -27.77 -32.60 -40.26
N ARG A 170 -26.50 -32.17 -40.15
CA ARG A 170 -25.30 -33.04 -40.14
C ARG A 170 -24.02 -32.25 -39.84
N GLY A 171 -23.32 -32.66 -38.78
CA GLY A 171 -21.89 -32.96 -38.88
C GLY A 171 -20.86 -31.98 -38.28
N ARG A 172 -20.27 -32.43 -37.16
CA ARG A 172 -18.82 -32.64 -36.96
C ARG A 172 -17.96 -31.48 -36.43
N GLY A 173 -17.27 -31.76 -35.31
CA GLY A 173 -15.91 -31.25 -35.05
C GLY A 173 -15.68 -30.70 -33.65
N SER A 174 -15.37 -31.57 -32.69
CA SER A 174 -14.80 -31.22 -31.37
C SER A 174 -13.28 -31.30 -31.43
N SER A 175 -12.56 -30.33 -30.86
CA SER A 175 -11.17 -30.48 -30.42
C SER A 175 -10.82 -29.42 -29.39
N HIS A 176 -10.88 -29.79 -28.11
CA HIS A 176 -10.32 -29.04 -26.98
C HIS A 176 -9.02 -29.76 -26.58
N GLY A 177 -7.89 -29.07 -26.69
CA GLY A 177 -6.57 -29.57 -26.30
C GLY A 177 -6.31 -29.29 -24.83
N ASP A 178 -6.07 -30.37 -24.09
CA ASP A 178 -5.88 -30.44 -22.65
C ASP A 178 -4.44 -30.07 -22.24
N TRP A 179 -4.31 -29.45 -21.07
CA TRP A 179 -3.04 -29.10 -20.43
C TRP A 179 -2.61 -30.23 -19.51
N ASN A 180 -1.36 -30.72 -19.58
CA ASN A 180 -0.56 -30.93 -18.37
C ASN A 180 0.92 -31.27 -18.59
N LYS A 181 1.65 -31.01 -17.50
CA LYS A 181 3.08 -30.76 -17.27
C LYS A 181 4.09 -31.91 -17.51
N PRO A 182 5.40 -31.57 -17.51
CA PRO A 182 6.51 -32.47 -17.80
C PRO A 182 7.10 -33.16 -16.55
N SER A 183 7.74 -34.30 -16.77
CA SER A 183 8.67 -34.93 -15.81
C SER A 183 10.04 -35.16 -16.45
N TYR A 184 11.05 -35.05 -15.59
CA TYR A 184 12.49 -34.96 -15.84
C TYR A 184 13.18 -36.33 -16.06
N PHE A 185 14.44 -36.24 -16.52
CA PHE A 185 15.59 -37.18 -16.41
C PHE A 185 15.92 -38.15 -17.58
N ARG A 186 17.08 -37.82 -18.21
CA ARG A 186 18.10 -38.65 -18.93
C ARG A 186 18.57 -39.88 -18.10
N PRO A 187 19.37 -40.87 -18.60
CA PRO A 187 20.36 -40.80 -19.70
C PRO A 187 20.54 -42.07 -20.61
N ASP A 188 21.34 -41.87 -21.67
CA ASP A 188 22.25 -42.79 -22.42
C ASP A 188 21.78 -44.16 -22.97
N LYS A 189 21.97 -44.34 -24.29
CA LYS A 189 22.86 -45.37 -24.85
C LYS A 189 23.12 -45.17 -26.35
N MET A 190 24.40 -45.36 -26.72
CA MET A 190 24.93 -45.51 -28.06
C MET A 190 24.27 -46.66 -28.84
N GLU A 191 24.03 -46.45 -30.14
CA GLU A 191 24.69 -47.17 -31.25
C GLU A 191 24.56 -46.35 -32.54
#